data_AF-A0A2K3QJT3-F1
#
_entry.id   AF-A0A2K3QJT3-F1
#
_cell.length_a   1.000
_cell.length_b   1.000
_cell.length_c   1.000
_cell.angle_alpha   90.00
_cell.angle_beta   90.00
_cell.angle_gamma   90.00
#
_symmetry.space_group_name_H-M   'P 1'
#
loop_
_entity.id
_entity.type
_entity.pdbx_description
1 polymer ?
#
loop_
_entity_poly.entity_id
_entity_poly.type
_entity_poly.pdbx_seq_one_letter_code
_entity_poly.pdbx_strand_id
1 'polypeptide(L)'
;MSTPVQTKDEGHRPNPTVPVMLSPMTGLDDPVTFAFHRLTYNTWFEGRCWTDVFKLIIESYRLRVATQRDLDGKPRHVPNDEKRAVADGLRKFLHLAEEVPELLPKEWNWVHAARCKVLAGDEDIKNWYSLEYLPNEDEIAEWYQDNFFPAQLQIFAKLVYGTDVADQDAEILWGMMLVGEEMAKGEGDEIPTVQTPRQSLWERR
;
A
#
# COMPACT_ATOMS: atom_id res chain seq x y z
N MET A 1 -39.37 6.28 -49.26
CA MET A 1 -38.93 7.16 -48.16
C MET A 1 -38.37 6.25 -47.08
N SER A 2 -37.05 6.16 -47.01
CA SER A 2 -36.32 5.20 -46.18
C SER A 2 -36.08 5.79 -44.80
N THR A 3 -36.52 5.11 -43.76
CA THR A 3 -36.10 5.37 -42.37
C THR A 3 -34.81 4.60 -42.08
N PRO A 4 -33.78 5.20 -41.46
CA PRO A 4 -32.62 4.46 -41.02
C PRO A 4 -32.91 3.77 -39.69
N VAL A 5 -32.59 2.48 -39.62
CA VAL A 5 -32.50 1.70 -38.39
C VAL A 5 -31.32 2.26 -37.57
N GLN A 6 -31.60 2.82 -36.39
CA GLN A 6 -30.56 3.06 -35.40
C GLN A 6 -30.19 1.72 -34.76
N THR A 7 -29.05 1.18 -35.18
CA THR A 7 -28.31 0.15 -34.43
C THR A 7 -27.92 0.72 -33.08
N LYS A 8 -28.47 0.10 -32.05
CA LYS A 8 -28.13 0.30 -30.65
C LYS A 8 -26.68 -0.12 -30.47
N ASP A 9 -25.80 0.84 -30.23
CA ASP A 9 -24.39 0.62 -29.91
C ASP A 9 -24.32 0.04 -28.50
N GLU A 10 -24.40 -1.29 -28.41
CA GLU A 10 -24.23 -2.05 -27.18
C GLU A 10 -22.74 -2.19 -26.90
N GLY A 11 -22.27 -1.60 -25.80
CA GLY A 11 -21.06 -2.09 -25.14
C GLY A 11 -19.95 -1.09 -24.83
N HIS A 12 -20.25 0.15 -24.46
CA HIS A 12 -19.28 0.88 -23.62
C HIS A 12 -19.41 0.37 -22.18
N ARG A 13 -18.77 -0.77 -21.88
CA ARG A 13 -18.48 -1.14 -20.50
C ARG A 13 -17.65 0.01 -19.91
N PRO A 14 -18.02 0.63 -18.78
CA PRO A 14 -17.08 1.49 -18.07
C PRO A 14 -15.88 0.61 -17.77
N ASN A 15 -14.68 0.99 -18.19
CA ASN A 15 -13.48 0.19 -18.00
C ASN A 15 -13.10 0.24 -16.51
N PRO A 16 -13.37 -0.79 -15.69
CA PRO A 16 -12.96 -0.81 -14.31
C PRO A 16 -11.57 -1.46 -14.33
N THR A 17 -10.54 -0.66 -14.15
CA THR A 17 -9.13 -1.07 -14.18
C THR A 17 -8.92 -2.37 -13.39
N VAL A 18 -8.23 -3.32 -14.04
CA VAL A 18 -8.20 -4.74 -13.73
C VAL A 18 -7.55 -5.00 -12.36
N PRO A 19 -8.28 -5.53 -11.36
CA PRO A 19 -7.79 -5.73 -9.98
C PRO A 19 -6.60 -6.69 -9.83
N VAL A 20 -6.33 -7.52 -10.86
CA VAL A 20 -5.28 -8.56 -10.87
C VAL A 20 -3.95 -8.05 -11.45
N MET A 21 -3.89 -6.80 -11.91
CA MET A 21 -2.69 -6.24 -12.53
C MET A 21 -1.49 -6.20 -11.58
N LEU A 22 -0.28 -6.24 -12.15
CA LEU A 22 0.96 -6.00 -11.40
C LEU A 22 0.87 -4.66 -10.68
N SER A 23 1.03 -4.70 -9.36
CA SER A 23 0.96 -3.54 -8.50
C SER A 23 2.24 -3.35 -7.68
N PRO A 24 2.80 -2.13 -7.69
CA PRO A 24 2.50 -1.02 -8.59
C PRO A 24 3.05 -1.28 -10.01
N MET A 25 2.66 -0.47 -11.01
CA MET A 25 3.19 -0.62 -12.38
C MET A 25 4.66 -0.21 -12.50
N THR A 26 5.11 0.72 -11.65
CA THR A 26 6.47 1.29 -11.69
C THR A 26 7.01 1.51 -10.27
N GLY A 27 8.29 1.87 -10.11
CA GLY A 27 8.88 2.25 -8.82
C GLY A 27 9.32 1.08 -7.93
N LEU A 28 8.84 -0.14 -8.17
CA LEU A 28 9.31 -1.39 -7.56
C LEU A 28 9.94 -2.30 -8.62
N ASP A 29 10.96 -3.06 -8.20
CA ASP A 29 11.69 -3.98 -9.06
C ASP A 29 10.88 -5.28 -9.30
N ASP A 30 10.20 -5.75 -8.26
CA ASP A 30 9.37 -6.96 -8.25
C ASP A 30 7.91 -6.61 -7.85
N PRO A 31 7.07 -6.11 -8.80
CA PRO A 31 5.66 -5.89 -8.54
C PRO A 31 4.89 -7.20 -8.42
N VAL A 32 3.74 -7.17 -7.74
CA VAL A 32 2.95 -8.39 -7.45
C VAL A 32 1.54 -8.27 -7.99
N THR A 33 0.95 -9.40 -8.37
CA THR A 33 -0.50 -9.50 -8.62
C THR A 33 -1.25 -9.82 -7.33
N PHE A 34 -2.57 -9.60 -7.33
CA PHE A 34 -3.45 -9.88 -6.18
C PHE A 34 -2.99 -9.18 -4.89
N ALA A 35 -2.58 -7.91 -4.99
CA ALA A 35 -1.95 -7.19 -3.90
C ALA A 35 -2.86 -7.06 -2.67
N PHE A 36 -4.18 -6.92 -2.86
CA PHE A 36 -5.12 -6.81 -1.74
C PHE A 36 -5.35 -8.15 -1.04
N HIS A 37 -5.46 -9.25 -1.78
CA HIS A 37 -5.45 -10.59 -1.17
C HIS A 37 -4.15 -10.85 -0.42
N ARG A 38 -3.01 -10.48 -1.00
CA ARG A 38 -1.70 -10.64 -0.35
C ARG A 38 -1.59 -9.84 0.95
N LEU A 39 -2.16 -8.64 1.02
CA LEU A 39 -2.27 -7.88 2.28
C LEU A 39 -3.14 -8.62 3.31
N THR A 40 -4.26 -9.21 2.88
CA THR A 40 -5.16 -9.99 3.76
C THR A 40 -4.48 -11.22 4.36
N TYR A 41 -3.60 -11.88 3.59
CA TYR A 41 -2.92 -13.10 4.00
C TYR A 41 -1.48 -12.88 4.49
N ASN A 42 -1.05 -11.63 4.71
CA ASN A 42 0.33 -11.28 5.08
C ASN A 42 1.41 -11.78 4.09
N THR A 43 1.06 -11.98 2.83
CA THR A 43 1.96 -12.43 1.76
C THR A 43 2.35 -11.30 0.81
N TRP A 44 2.10 -10.04 1.18
CA TRP A 44 2.34 -8.86 0.35
C TRP A 44 3.81 -8.61 0.01
N PHE A 45 4.72 -9.12 0.84
CA PHE A 45 6.16 -9.10 0.59
C PHE A 45 6.70 -10.36 -0.09
N GLU A 46 5.90 -11.42 -0.23
CA GLU A 46 6.37 -12.66 -0.86
C GLU A 46 6.69 -12.43 -2.33
N GLY A 47 7.87 -12.89 -2.75
CA GLY A 47 8.36 -12.73 -4.12
C GLY A 47 9.00 -11.37 -4.42
N ARG A 48 9.07 -10.45 -3.45
CA ARG A 48 9.74 -9.15 -3.62
C ARG A 48 11.21 -9.18 -3.17
N CYS A 49 12.07 -8.43 -3.84
CA CYS A 49 13.40 -8.14 -3.33
C CYS A 49 13.36 -7.31 -2.03
N TRP A 50 14.43 -7.39 -1.23
CA TRP A 50 14.54 -6.64 0.03
C TRP A 50 14.43 -5.12 -0.15
N THR A 51 14.93 -4.59 -1.25
CA THR A 51 14.85 -3.16 -1.54
C THR A 51 13.38 -2.72 -1.62
N ASP A 52 12.54 -3.49 -2.31
CA ASP A 52 11.11 -3.19 -2.42
C ASP A 52 10.37 -3.35 -1.09
N VAL A 53 10.73 -4.35 -0.28
CA VAL A 53 10.21 -4.48 1.08
C VAL A 53 10.49 -3.20 1.89
N PHE A 54 11.71 -2.66 1.80
CA PHE A 54 12.05 -1.42 2.51
C PHE A 54 11.27 -0.22 1.97
N LYS A 55 11.21 -0.06 0.64
CA LYS A 55 10.45 1.02 -0.01
C LYS A 55 8.99 1.01 0.45
N LEU A 56 8.33 -0.15 0.41
CA LEU A 56 6.94 -0.31 0.83
C LEU A 56 6.68 0.08 2.28
N ILE A 57 7.54 -0.40 3.19
CA ILE A 57 7.43 -0.05 4.62
C ILE A 57 7.58 1.46 4.84
N ILE A 58 8.55 2.08 4.15
CA ILE A 58 8.79 3.53 4.23
C ILE A 58 7.60 4.30 3.66
N GLU A 59 7.10 3.94 2.48
CA GLU A 59 5.95 4.61 1.85
C GLU A 59 4.68 4.51 2.72
N SER A 60 4.39 3.33 3.28
CA SER A 60 3.27 3.15 4.22
C SER A 60 3.40 4.06 5.44
N TYR A 61 4.61 4.19 6.00
CA TYR A 61 4.86 5.11 7.10
C TYR A 61 4.68 6.57 6.67
N ARG A 62 5.28 6.97 5.54
CA ARG A 62 5.22 8.34 5.02
C ARG A 62 3.80 8.79 4.74
N LEU A 63 3.01 7.97 4.04
CA LEU A 63 1.62 8.28 3.73
C LEU A 63 0.79 8.43 5.00
N ARG A 64 0.95 7.51 5.97
CA ARG A 64 0.26 7.59 7.26
C ARG A 64 0.58 8.88 8.02
N VAL A 65 1.82 9.35 7.96
CA VAL A 65 2.22 10.63 8.58
C VAL A 65 1.69 11.81 7.76
N ALA A 66 1.73 11.74 6.43
CA ALA A 66 1.17 12.77 5.54
C ALA A 66 -0.31 13.01 5.86
N THR A 67 -1.13 11.95 5.90
CA THR A 67 -2.55 12.03 6.26
C THR A 67 -2.77 12.69 7.63
N GLN A 68 -1.97 12.35 8.64
CA GLN A 68 -2.09 13.00 9.96
C GLN A 68 -1.75 14.49 9.89
N ARG A 69 -0.70 14.84 9.17
CA ARG A 69 -0.25 16.23 9.04
C ARG A 69 -1.25 17.07 8.28
N ASP A 70 -1.87 16.53 7.23
CA ASP A 70 -2.92 17.21 6.49
C ASP A 70 -4.12 17.51 7.39
N LEU A 71 -4.53 16.55 8.24
CA LEU A 71 -5.57 16.77 9.27
C LEU A 71 -5.17 17.83 10.31
N ASP A 72 -3.89 17.86 10.69
CA ASP A 72 -3.35 18.85 11.63
C ASP A 72 -3.06 20.22 10.96
N GLY A 73 -3.27 20.37 9.64
CA GLY A 73 -2.95 21.58 8.88
C GLY A 73 -1.45 21.87 8.78
N LYS A 74 -0.60 20.85 8.87
CA LYS A 74 0.87 20.94 8.84
C LYS A 74 1.43 20.76 7.42
N PRO A 75 2.59 21.36 7.10
CA PRO A 75 3.20 21.22 5.78
C PRO A 75 3.74 19.81 5.53
N ARG A 76 3.75 19.40 4.25
CA ARG A 76 4.30 18.12 3.77
C ARG A 76 5.82 18.01 3.88
N HIS A 77 6.53 19.13 3.66
CA HIS A 77 7.94 19.21 4.00
C HIS A 77 8.09 19.26 5.52
N VAL A 78 8.87 18.33 6.07
CA VAL A 78 9.08 18.21 7.52
C VAL A 78 10.03 19.31 7.99
N PRO A 79 9.59 20.21 8.89
CA PRO A 79 10.46 21.22 9.49
C PRO A 79 11.67 20.61 10.21
N ASN A 80 12.80 21.32 10.22
CA ASN A 80 14.06 20.81 10.78
C ASN A 80 13.94 20.38 12.27
N ASP A 81 13.11 21.06 13.05
CA ASP A 81 12.83 20.75 14.45
C ASP A 81 11.93 19.51 14.65
N GLU A 82 11.18 19.12 13.61
CA GLU A 82 10.32 17.92 13.61
C GLU A 82 11.00 16.69 12.97
N LYS A 83 12.07 16.87 12.16
CA LYS A 83 12.77 15.77 11.44
C LYS A 83 13.14 14.59 12.35
N ARG A 84 13.67 14.87 13.54
CA ARG A 84 14.02 13.83 14.51
C ARG A 84 12.80 13.04 14.98
N ALA A 85 11.67 13.72 15.24
CA ALA A 85 10.44 13.08 15.69
C ALA A 85 9.85 12.16 14.60
N VAL A 86 9.93 12.57 13.33
CA VAL A 86 9.51 11.74 12.19
C VAL A 86 10.44 10.52 12.04
N ALA A 87 11.76 10.69 12.14
CA ALA A 87 12.69 9.56 12.10
C ALA A 87 12.47 8.56 13.26
N ASP A 88 12.26 9.07 14.48
CA ASP A 88 11.90 8.25 15.65
C ASP A 88 10.54 7.56 15.48
N GLY A 89 9.62 8.18 14.73
CA GLY A 89 8.33 7.59 14.34
C GLY A 89 8.49 6.37 13.43
N LEU A 90 9.37 6.43 12.42
CA LEU A 90 9.66 5.25 11.59
C LEU A 90 10.23 4.10 12.42
N ARG A 91 11.10 4.41 13.40
CA ARG A 91 11.62 3.38 14.32
C ARG A 91 10.49 2.71 15.11
N LYS A 92 9.52 3.47 15.59
CA LYS A 92 8.34 2.92 16.29
C LYS A 92 7.46 2.10 15.36
N PHE A 93 7.25 2.57 14.13
CA PHE A 93 6.50 1.84 13.11
C PHE A 93 7.11 0.47 12.80
N LEU A 94 8.42 0.41 12.61
CA LEU A 94 9.16 -0.85 12.43
C LEU A 94 9.03 -1.78 13.63
N HIS A 95 9.14 -1.24 14.84
CA HIS A 95 9.00 -2.04 16.06
C HIS A 95 7.60 -2.65 16.18
N LEU A 96 6.55 -1.87 15.90
CA LEU A 96 5.17 -2.37 15.87
C LEU A 96 5.00 -3.45 14.79
N ALA A 97 5.57 -3.25 13.59
CA ALA A 97 5.48 -4.23 12.52
C ALA A 97 6.13 -5.57 12.89
N GLU A 98 7.24 -5.54 13.63
CA GLU A 98 7.92 -6.73 14.17
C GLU A 98 7.10 -7.47 15.23
N GLU A 99 6.23 -6.77 15.96
CA GLU A 99 5.34 -7.39 16.95
C GLU A 99 4.12 -8.07 16.33
N VAL A 100 3.79 -7.75 15.08
CA VAL A 100 2.67 -8.36 14.37
C VAL A 100 3.09 -9.70 13.76
N PRO A 101 2.48 -10.83 14.18
CA PRO A 101 2.82 -12.14 13.64
C PRO A 101 2.69 -12.19 12.12
N GLU A 102 3.74 -12.68 11.46
CA GLU A 102 3.81 -12.95 10.02
C GLU A 102 3.66 -11.73 9.11
N LEU A 103 3.58 -10.50 9.65
CA LEU A 103 3.40 -9.29 8.83
C LEU A 103 4.67 -8.93 8.04
N LEU A 104 5.84 -9.17 8.64
CA LEU A 104 7.13 -8.99 7.98
C LEU A 104 7.66 -10.34 7.48
N PRO A 105 8.54 -10.35 6.46
CA PRO A 105 9.16 -11.59 5.98
C PRO A 105 9.84 -12.37 7.11
N LYS A 106 9.84 -13.70 7.05
CA LYS A 106 10.37 -14.58 8.11
C LYS A 106 11.85 -14.32 8.41
N GLU A 107 12.61 -13.90 7.41
CA GLU A 107 14.03 -13.58 7.51
C GLU A 107 14.28 -12.15 8.03
N TRP A 108 13.22 -11.36 8.29
CA TRP A 108 13.33 -10.01 8.84
C TRP A 108 14.12 -10.01 10.15
N ASN A 109 15.02 -9.05 10.31
CA ASN A 109 15.85 -8.92 11.49
C ASN A 109 16.39 -7.48 11.61
N TRP A 110 17.18 -7.23 12.65
CA TRP A 110 17.71 -5.90 12.96
C TRP A 110 18.58 -5.29 11.83
N VAL A 111 19.22 -6.09 10.99
CA VAL A 111 20.00 -5.61 9.83
C VAL A 111 19.06 -5.05 8.77
N HIS A 112 17.94 -5.72 8.52
CA HIS A 112 16.88 -5.24 7.61
C HIS A 112 16.27 -3.93 8.12
N ALA A 113 15.93 -3.86 9.41
CA ALA A 113 15.45 -2.63 10.03
C ALA A 113 16.47 -1.48 9.94
N ALA A 114 17.77 -1.76 10.11
CA ALA A 114 18.82 -0.77 9.96
C ALA A 114 18.92 -0.26 8.51
N ARG A 115 18.90 -1.15 7.52
CA ARG A 115 18.94 -0.79 6.10
C ARG A 115 17.71 0.02 5.67
N CYS A 116 16.52 -0.36 6.15
CA CYS A 116 15.28 0.38 5.93
C CYS A 116 15.40 1.83 6.43
N LYS A 117 15.91 2.03 7.65
CA LYS A 117 16.15 3.39 8.19
C LYS A 117 17.21 4.17 7.42
N VAL A 118 18.27 3.51 6.96
CA VAL A 118 19.30 4.17 6.13
C VAL A 118 18.69 4.65 4.81
N LEU A 119 17.88 3.82 4.14
CA LEU A 119 17.18 4.22 2.93
C LEU A 119 16.24 5.42 3.15
N ALA A 120 15.51 5.44 4.27
CA ALA A 120 14.59 6.53 4.62
C ALA A 120 15.29 7.83 5.03
N GLY A 121 16.50 7.72 5.58
CA GLY A 121 17.32 8.83 6.06
C GLY A 121 18.41 9.29 5.10
N ASP A 122 18.51 8.69 3.91
CA ASP A 122 19.48 9.11 2.90
C ASP A 122 19.09 10.51 2.39
N GLU A 123 19.96 11.48 2.67
CA GLU A 123 19.81 12.91 2.37
C GLU A 123 20.13 13.25 0.90
N ASP A 124 20.35 12.26 0.04
CA ASP A 124 20.42 12.51 -1.41
C ASP A 124 19.14 13.22 -1.87
N ILE A 125 19.30 14.38 -2.51
CA ILE A 125 18.24 15.23 -3.06
C ILE A 125 17.32 14.45 -4.02
N LYS A 126 17.80 13.33 -4.58
CA LYS A 126 17.02 12.46 -5.47
C LYS A 126 16.33 11.29 -4.78
N ASN A 127 16.52 11.11 -3.47
CA ASN A 127 15.93 10.01 -2.75
C ASN A 127 14.43 10.24 -2.55
N TRP A 128 13.62 9.62 -3.41
CA TRP A 128 12.15 9.63 -3.29
C TRP A 128 11.69 9.22 -1.89
N TYR A 129 12.37 8.26 -1.24
CA TYR A 129 11.98 7.65 0.03
C TYR A 129 12.39 8.46 1.27
N SER A 130 12.95 9.65 1.09
CA SER A 130 13.36 10.52 2.19
C SER A 130 12.17 10.89 3.09
N LEU A 131 12.41 10.90 4.40
CA LEU A 131 11.44 11.38 5.40
C LEU A 131 11.32 12.92 5.46
N GLU A 132 12.11 13.67 4.68
CA GLU A 132 12.02 15.13 4.63
C GLU A 132 10.79 15.63 3.88
N TYR A 133 10.24 14.80 2.99
CA TYR A 133 9.04 15.07 2.23
C TYR A 133 8.05 13.92 2.41
N LEU A 134 6.78 14.26 2.63
CA LEU A 134 5.71 13.30 2.87
C LEU A 134 4.67 13.43 1.74
N PRO A 135 4.69 12.54 0.74
CA PRO A 135 3.79 12.63 -0.39
C PRO A 135 2.36 12.31 0.03
N ASN A 136 1.40 12.94 -0.65
CA ASN A 136 -0.01 12.59 -0.48
C ASN A 136 -0.39 11.41 -1.39
N GLU A 137 -1.67 11.01 -1.33
CA GLU A 137 -2.20 9.88 -2.11
C GLU A 137 -2.03 10.08 -3.62
N ASP A 138 -2.33 11.28 -4.13
CA ASP A 138 -2.23 11.59 -5.56
C ASP A 138 -0.79 11.49 -6.07
N GLU A 139 0.18 12.01 -5.32
CA GLU A 139 1.60 11.96 -5.66
C GLU A 139 2.15 10.54 -5.63
N ILE A 140 1.69 9.70 -4.69
CA ILE A 140 2.02 8.27 -4.67
C ILE A 140 1.40 7.58 -5.88
N ALA A 141 0.12 7.81 -6.16
CA ALA A 141 -0.56 7.21 -7.31
C ALA A 141 0.12 7.57 -8.63
N GLU A 142 0.53 8.84 -8.79
CA GLU A 142 1.27 9.32 -9.96
C GLU A 142 2.66 8.68 -10.06
N TRP A 143 3.44 8.68 -8.96
CA TRP A 143 4.80 8.12 -8.95
C TRP A 143 4.82 6.64 -9.29
N TYR A 144 3.88 5.88 -8.72
CA TYR A 144 3.79 4.43 -8.89
C TYR A 144 2.96 4.00 -10.11
N GLN A 145 2.28 4.94 -10.75
CA GLN A 145 1.32 4.72 -11.85
C GLN A 145 0.23 3.71 -11.49
N ASP A 146 -0.27 3.81 -10.26
CA ASP A 146 -1.29 2.90 -9.73
C ASP A 146 -2.18 3.65 -8.73
N ASN A 147 -3.42 3.94 -9.15
CA ASN A 147 -4.40 4.67 -8.36
C ASN A 147 -4.86 3.91 -7.11
N PHE A 148 -4.60 2.61 -7.01
CA PHE A 148 -4.99 1.78 -5.87
C PHE A 148 -3.82 1.48 -4.94
N PHE A 149 -2.59 1.84 -5.33
CA PHE A 149 -1.41 1.65 -4.52
C PHE A 149 -1.43 2.45 -3.20
N PRO A 150 -1.90 3.71 -3.14
CA PRO A 150 -2.06 4.41 -1.85
C PRO A 150 -2.91 3.64 -0.85
N ALA A 151 -4.02 3.03 -1.30
CA ALA A 151 -4.88 2.23 -0.45
C ALA A 151 -4.16 1.00 0.13
N GLN A 152 -3.33 0.32 -0.68
CA GLN A 152 -2.49 -0.79 -0.20
C GLN A 152 -1.54 -0.33 0.92
N LEU A 153 -0.89 0.81 0.72
CA LEU A 153 0.02 1.38 1.72
C LEU A 153 -0.70 1.72 3.03
N GLN A 154 -1.89 2.31 2.95
CA GLN A 154 -2.74 2.65 4.10
C GLN A 154 -3.20 1.38 4.86
N ILE A 155 -3.64 0.35 4.13
CA ILE A 155 -4.03 -0.94 4.71
C ILE A 155 -2.83 -1.56 5.46
N PHE A 156 -1.64 -1.58 4.85
CA PHE A 156 -0.46 -2.08 5.54
C PHE A 156 -0.14 -1.27 6.81
N ALA A 157 -0.18 0.06 6.73
CA ALA A 157 0.02 0.91 7.91
C ALA A 157 -1.00 0.63 9.02
N LYS A 158 -2.27 0.39 8.64
CA LYS A 158 -3.32 -0.04 9.57
C LYS A 158 -2.98 -1.38 10.24
N LEU A 159 -2.50 -2.36 9.48
CA LEU A 159 -2.08 -3.66 10.01
C LEU A 159 -0.93 -3.53 11.03
N VAL A 160 0.02 -2.61 10.79
CA VAL A 160 1.13 -2.32 11.71
C VAL A 160 0.66 -1.67 13.01
N TYR A 161 -0.18 -0.64 12.94
CA TYR A 161 -0.62 0.08 14.14
C TYR A 161 -1.68 -0.67 14.95
N GLY A 162 -2.30 -1.71 14.40
CA GLY A 162 -3.33 -2.50 15.09
C GLY A 162 -4.57 -1.69 15.49
N THR A 163 -4.76 -0.51 14.90
CA THR A 163 -5.84 0.43 15.22
C THR A 163 -6.57 0.84 13.95
N ASP A 164 -7.87 1.11 14.06
CA ASP A 164 -8.65 1.79 13.02
C ASP A 164 -8.22 3.26 12.99
N VAL A 165 -7.05 3.53 12.39
CA VAL A 165 -6.79 4.90 11.96
C VAL A 165 -7.63 5.11 10.71
N ALA A 166 -8.62 5.98 10.88
CA ALA A 166 -9.67 6.30 9.96
C ALA A 166 -9.17 6.70 8.57
N ASP A 167 -9.38 5.82 7.62
CA ASP A 167 -10.04 6.21 6.38
C ASP A 167 -11.09 5.13 6.05
N GLN A 168 -12.37 5.44 6.28
CA GLN A 168 -13.47 4.52 5.94
C GLN A 168 -13.44 4.18 4.44
N ASP A 169 -12.90 5.09 3.63
CA ASP A 169 -12.81 4.91 2.20
C ASP A 169 -11.79 3.81 1.87
N ALA A 170 -10.65 3.73 2.57
CA ALA A 170 -9.66 2.67 2.40
C ALA A 170 -10.20 1.27 2.77
N GLU A 171 -11.04 1.15 3.81
CA GLU A 171 -11.66 -0.12 4.20
C GLU A 171 -12.71 -0.59 3.20
N ILE A 172 -13.59 0.31 2.78
CA ILE A 172 -14.61 0.03 1.76
C ILE A 172 -13.90 -0.35 0.45
N LEU A 173 -12.89 0.42 0.07
CA LEU A 173 -12.07 0.15 -1.11
C LEU A 173 -11.37 -1.20 -1.00
N TRP A 174 -10.80 -1.56 0.16
CA TRP A 174 -10.20 -2.87 0.37
C TRP A 174 -11.19 -3.99 0.09
N GLY A 175 -12.40 -3.93 0.65
CA GLY A 175 -13.45 -4.92 0.41
C GLY A 175 -13.86 -5.00 -1.07
N MET A 176 -14.04 -3.84 -1.72
CA MET A 176 -14.35 -3.77 -3.15
C MET A 176 -13.23 -4.36 -4.02
N MET A 177 -11.97 -4.12 -3.66
CA MET A 177 -10.81 -4.62 -4.37
C MET A 177 -10.61 -6.12 -4.20
N LEU A 178 -10.86 -6.68 -3.01
CA LEU A 178 -10.87 -8.14 -2.82
C LEU A 178 -11.92 -8.81 -3.71
N VAL A 179 -13.14 -8.26 -3.76
CA VAL A 179 -14.19 -8.78 -4.66
C VAL A 179 -13.77 -8.66 -6.12
N GLY A 180 -13.16 -7.53 -6.49
CA GLY A 180 -12.64 -7.31 -7.84
C GLY A 180 -11.54 -8.30 -8.24
N GLU A 181 -10.56 -8.52 -7.36
CA GLU A 181 -9.47 -9.48 -7.56
C GLU A 181 -9.99 -10.90 -7.74
N GLU A 182 -10.98 -11.31 -6.93
CA GLU A 182 -11.63 -12.63 -7.06
C GLU A 182 -12.40 -12.76 -8.37
N MET A 183 -13.16 -11.72 -8.77
CA MET A 183 -13.93 -11.73 -10.02
C MET A 183 -13.05 -11.75 -11.28
N ALA A 184 -11.85 -11.16 -11.21
CA ALA A 184 -10.92 -11.06 -12.32
C ALA A 184 -9.96 -12.25 -12.42
N LYS A 185 -9.97 -13.17 -11.45
CA LYS A 185 -9.17 -14.39 -11.43
C LYS A 185 -9.47 -15.28 -12.65
N GLY A 186 -8.46 -15.54 -13.46
CA GLY A 186 -8.53 -16.47 -14.60
C GLY A 186 -8.35 -17.93 -14.21
N GLU A 187 -8.65 -18.83 -15.14
CA GLU A 187 -8.37 -20.25 -15.00
C GLU A 187 -6.84 -20.48 -14.99
N GLY A 188 -6.28 -20.81 -13.82
CA GLY A 188 -4.84 -21.00 -13.62
C GLY A 188 -4.17 -19.92 -12.76
N ASP A 189 -4.87 -18.84 -12.39
CA ASP A 189 -4.34 -17.86 -11.45
C ASP A 189 -4.43 -18.39 -10.01
N GLU A 190 -3.29 -18.51 -9.34
CA GLU A 190 -3.23 -18.86 -7.91
C GLU A 190 -3.30 -17.58 -7.07
N ILE A 191 -4.39 -17.43 -6.31
CA ILE A 191 -4.43 -16.44 -5.24
C ILE A 191 -3.55 -16.98 -4.11
N PRO A 192 -2.51 -16.24 -3.67
CA PRO A 192 -1.64 -16.66 -2.58
C PRO A 192 -2.48 -16.85 -1.31
N THR A 193 -2.82 -18.10 -1.01
CA THR A 193 -3.70 -18.48 0.10
C THR A 193 -3.03 -19.61 0.86
N VAL A 194 -2.24 -19.30 1.88
CA VAL A 194 -1.80 -20.32 2.86
C VAL A 194 -1.86 -19.78 4.30
N GLN A 195 -2.59 -20.56 5.10
CA GLN A 195 -2.77 -20.61 6.57
C GLN A 195 -3.41 -19.42 7.28
N THR A 196 -4.75 -19.49 7.31
CA THR A 196 -5.70 -18.73 8.13
C THR A 196 -5.87 -17.28 7.68
N PRO A 197 -7.00 -16.93 7.02
CA PRO A 197 -7.39 -15.54 6.90
C PRO A 197 -7.35 -14.93 8.30
N ARG A 198 -6.78 -13.72 8.44
CA ARG A 198 -6.97 -12.96 9.68
C ARG A 198 -8.46 -13.00 9.99
N GLN A 199 -8.84 -13.55 11.15
CA GLN A 199 -10.19 -13.38 11.65
C GLN A 199 -10.47 -11.91 11.61
N SER A 200 -11.41 -11.60 10.75
CA SER A 200 -11.64 -10.26 10.35
C SER A 200 -11.97 -9.36 11.53
N LEU A 201 -11.51 -8.11 11.48
CA LEU A 201 -11.87 -7.13 12.50
C LEU A 201 -13.39 -6.87 12.54
N TRP A 202 -14.16 -7.31 11.54
CA TRP A 202 -15.63 -7.24 11.51
C TRP A 202 -16.34 -8.32 12.35
N GLU A 203 -15.64 -9.35 12.84
CA GLU A 203 -16.23 -10.40 13.69
C GLU A 203 -16.12 -10.12 15.20
N ARG A 204 -15.48 -9.01 15.61
CA ARG A 204 -15.42 -8.56 17.00
C ARG A 204 -16.28 -7.31 17.20
N ARG A 205 -17.60 -7.49 17.22
CA ARG A 205 -18.55 -6.55 17.82
C ARG A 205 -19.46 -7.28 18.79
#